data_AF-Q30QW5-F1
#
_entry.id   AF-Q30QW5-F1
#
_cell.length_a   1.000
_cell.length_b   1.000
_cell.length_c   1.000
_cell.angle_alpha   90.00
_cell.angle_beta   90.00
_cell.angle_gamma   90.00
#
_symmetry.space_group_name_H-M   'P 1'
#
loop_
_entity.id
_entity.type
_entity.pdbx_description
1 polymer ?
#
loop_
_entity_poly.entity_id
_entity_poly.type
_entity_poly.pdbx_seq_one_letter_code
_entity_poly.pdbx_strand_id
1 'polypeptide(L)'
;MQKEKFDRIISFLLGASWAIVIFGALITFQIFLFLGLSLALFITMAFIVISLFLILALDAFAINREKYYEMKKQSILLEKIYSKDTK
;
A
#
# COMPACT_ATOMS: atom_id res chain seq x y z
N MET A 1 16.96 -11.83 -3.75
CA MET A 1 17.66 -10.88 -2.83
C MET A 1 17.12 -9.44 -2.86
N GLN A 2 17.23 -8.64 -3.93
CA GLN A 2 16.68 -7.26 -3.91
C GLN A 2 15.14 -7.22 -3.91
N LYS A 3 14.49 -8.12 -4.67
CA LYS A 3 13.04 -8.25 -4.73
C LYS A 3 12.41 -8.51 -3.34
N GLU A 4 12.98 -9.48 -2.61
CA GLU A 4 12.55 -9.89 -1.26
C GLU A 4 12.73 -8.80 -0.21
N LYS A 5 13.84 -8.03 -0.27
CA LYS A 5 14.05 -6.88 0.63
C LYS A 5 12.97 -5.83 0.42
N PHE A 6 12.64 -5.55 -0.84
CA PHE A 6 11.67 -4.52 -1.18
C PHE A 6 10.23 -4.98 -0.89
N ASP A 7 9.90 -6.25 -1.08
CA ASP A 7 8.62 -6.82 -0.65
C ASP A 7 8.46 -6.74 0.87
N ARG A 8 9.52 -7.06 1.63
CA ARG A 8 9.52 -6.91 3.08
C ARG A 8 9.30 -5.46 3.51
N ILE A 9 9.89 -4.48 2.82
CA ILE A 9 9.68 -3.05 3.10
C ILE A 9 8.23 -2.67 2.85
N ILE A 10 7.64 -3.05 1.70
CA ILE A 10 6.25 -2.73 1.38
C ILE A 10 5.29 -3.37 2.39
N SER A 11 5.49 -4.64 2.75
CA SER A 11 4.66 -5.31 3.77
C SER A 11 4.80 -4.65 5.15
N PHE A 12 6.00 -4.23 5.54
CA PHE A 12 6.21 -3.47 6.77
C PHE A 12 5.49 -2.13 6.72
N LEU A 13 5.60 -1.40 5.59
CA LEU A 13 4.96 -0.11 5.41
C LEU A 13 3.43 -0.23 5.49
N LEU A 14 2.85 -1.26 4.88
CA LEU A 14 1.41 -1.51 4.88
C LEU A 14 0.90 -1.82 6.30
N GLY A 15 1.65 -2.63 7.06
CA GLY A 15 1.37 -2.85 8.49
C GLY A 15 1.50 -1.58 9.34
N ALA A 16 2.55 -0.79 9.11
CA ALA A 16 2.76 0.49 9.79
C ALA A 16 1.66 1.51 9.43
N SER A 17 1.16 1.52 8.19
CA SER A 17 0.08 2.41 7.77
C SER A 17 -1.20 2.17 8.55
N TRP A 18 -1.55 0.91 8.83
CA TRP A 18 -2.70 0.60 9.69
C TRP A 18 -2.54 1.12 11.12
N ALA A 19 -1.35 0.97 11.70
CA ALA A 19 -1.05 1.53 13.02
C ALA A 19 -1.14 3.07 12.99
N ILE A 20 -0.59 3.71 11.95
CA ILE A 20 -0.65 5.16 11.76
C ILE A 20 -2.11 5.64 11.66
N VAL A 21 -3.02 4.91 11.01
CA VAL A 21 -4.43 5.30 10.97
C VAL A 21 -5.07 5.25 12.36
N ILE A 22 -4.87 4.16 13.10
CA ILE A 22 -5.49 3.98 14.43
C ILE A 22 -4.94 5.01 15.42
N PHE A 23 -3.61 5.07 15.57
CA PHE A 23 -2.98 6.00 16.49
C PHE A 23 -3.12 7.44 16.01
N GLY A 24 -2.97 7.68 14.72
CA GLY A 24 -3.16 9.00 14.11
C GLY A 24 -4.56 9.53 14.34
N ALA A 25 -5.61 8.71 14.18
CA ALA A 25 -6.98 9.15 14.43
C ALA A 25 -7.19 9.59 15.89
N LEU A 26 -6.65 8.83 16.86
CA LEU A 26 -6.71 9.18 18.28
C LEU A 26 -5.92 10.47 18.58
N ILE A 27 -4.71 10.60 18.04
CA ILE A 27 -3.85 11.77 18.23
C ILE A 27 -4.50 13.00 17.60
N THR A 28 -4.97 12.90 16.35
CA THR A 28 -5.69 13.97 15.65
C THR A 28 -6.92 14.39 16.45
N PHE A 29 -7.72 13.44 16.93
CA PHE A 29 -8.88 13.76 17.75
C PHE A 29 -8.49 14.55 19.00
N GLN A 30 -7.49 14.07 19.76
CA GLN A 30 -7.01 14.72 20.98
C GLN A 30 -6.46 16.13 20.71
N ILE A 31 -5.69 16.31 19.63
CA ILE A 31 -5.13 17.60 19.24
C ILE A 31 -6.23 18.60 18.89
N PHE A 32 -7.29 18.17 18.22
CA PHE A 32 -8.35 19.08 17.75
C PHE A 32 -9.53 19.23 18.73
N LEU A 33 -9.53 18.51 19.86
CA LEU A 33 -10.58 18.62 20.89
C LEU A 33 -10.79 20.05 21.40
N PHE A 34 -9.73 20.89 21.44
CA PHE A 34 -9.86 22.29 21.90
C PHE A 34 -10.74 23.16 20.99
N LEU A 35 -10.92 22.78 19.71
CA LEU A 35 -11.81 23.47 18.77
C LEU A 35 -13.28 23.05 18.94
N GLY A 36 -13.57 22.11 19.84
CA GLY A 36 -14.89 21.56 20.10
C GLY A 36 -15.12 20.20 19.46
N LEU A 37 -16.03 19.44 20.07
CA LEU A 37 -16.23 18.02 19.76
C LEU A 37 -16.67 17.77 18.30
N SER A 38 -17.57 18.60 17.77
CA SER A 38 -18.06 18.45 16.39
C SER A 38 -16.96 18.64 15.35
N LEU A 39 -16.10 19.65 15.55
CA LEU A 39 -15.05 20.01 14.61
C LEU A 39 -13.89 19.00 14.70
N ALA A 40 -13.56 18.54 15.91
CA ALA A 40 -12.60 17.47 16.14
C ALA A 40 -13.02 16.16 15.44
N LEU A 41 -14.28 15.73 15.58
CA LEU A 41 -14.78 14.54 14.88
C LEU A 41 -14.70 14.67 13.36
N PHE A 42 -15.07 15.84 12.81
CA PHE A 42 -15.01 16.07 11.38
C PHE A 42 -13.57 16.00 10.84
N ILE A 43 -12.61 16.64 11.52
CA ILE A 43 -11.20 16.60 11.13
C ILE A 43 -10.64 15.18 11.22
N THR A 44 -10.93 14.46 12.31
CA THR A 44 -10.49 13.06 12.46
C THR A 44 -11.08 12.17 11.36
N MET A 45 -12.34 12.37 10.99
CA MET A 45 -12.95 11.64 9.88
C MET A 45 -12.26 11.95 8.55
N ALA A 46 -11.97 13.22 8.26
CA ALA A 46 -11.22 13.62 7.07
C ALA A 46 -9.82 12.99 7.04
N PHE A 47 -9.12 12.97 8.18
CA PHE A 47 -7.82 12.31 8.32
C PHE A 47 -7.89 10.81 8.01
N ILE A 48 -8.90 10.11 8.55
CA ILE A 48 -9.10 8.67 8.29
C ILE A 48 -9.32 8.42 6.80
N VAL A 49 -10.21 9.19 6.15
CA VAL A 49 -10.50 9.06 4.73
C VAL A 49 -9.25 9.24 3.88
N ILE A 50 -8.49 10.31 4.11
CA ILE A 50 -7.23 10.57 3.40
C ILE A 50 -6.26 9.41 3.63
N SER A 51 -6.10 8.96 4.88
CA SER A 51 -5.17 7.90 5.21
C SER A 51 -5.55 6.54 4.58
N LEU A 52 -6.84 6.24 4.46
CA LEU A 52 -7.32 5.06 3.73
C LEU A 52 -6.97 5.13 2.24
N PHE A 53 -7.08 6.30 1.61
CA PHE A 53 -6.61 6.48 0.22
C PHE A 53 -5.10 6.21 0.09
N LEU A 54 -4.29 6.66 1.05
CA LEU A 54 -2.85 6.37 1.06
C LEU A 54 -2.56 4.86 1.23
N ILE A 55 -3.29 4.17 2.11
CA ILE A 55 -3.17 2.72 2.27
C ILE A 55 -3.51 1.99 0.97
N LEU A 56 -4.64 2.36 0.34
CA LEU A 56 -5.07 1.77 -0.93
C LEU A 56 -4.04 2.01 -2.04
N ALA A 57 -3.43 3.19 -2.10
CA ALA A 57 -2.36 3.47 -3.06
C ALA A 57 -1.14 2.58 -2.85
N LEU A 58 -0.74 2.34 -1.59
CA LEU A 58 0.34 1.43 -1.22
C LEU A 58 0.03 -0.02 -1.61
N ASP A 59 -1.19 -0.46 -1.36
CA ASP A 59 -1.66 -1.81 -1.68
C ASP A 59 -1.73 -2.02 -3.21
N ALA A 60 -2.31 -1.06 -3.93
CA ALA A 60 -2.35 -1.06 -5.40
C ALA A 60 -0.94 -1.07 -6.01
N PHE A 61 0.02 -0.36 -5.41
CA PHE A 61 1.41 -0.38 -5.83
C PHE A 61 2.04 -1.77 -5.65
N ALA A 62 1.80 -2.43 -4.51
CA ALA A 62 2.28 -3.78 -4.24
C ALA A 62 1.76 -4.78 -5.29
N ILE A 63 0.45 -4.75 -5.56
CA ILE A 63 -0.22 -5.64 -6.51
C ILE A 63 0.29 -5.42 -7.94
N ASN A 64 0.37 -4.16 -8.40
CA ASN A 64 0.85 -3.85 -9.75
C ASN A 64 2.28 -4.33 -9.99
N ARG A 65 3.12 -4.21 -8.96
CA ARG A 65 4.51 -4.66 -9.01
C ARG A 65 4.61 -6.18 -9.07
N GLU A 66 3.80 -6.91 -8.30
CA GLU A 66 3.71 -8.36 -8.41
C GLU A 66 3.27 -8.80 -9.82
N LYS A 67 2.21 -8.17 -10.35
CA LYS A 67 1.71 -8.41 -11.71
C LYS A 67 2.79 -8.20 -12.77
N TYR A 68 3.60 -7.14 -12.65
CA TYR A 68 4.72 -6.90 -13.56
C TYR A 68 5.73 -8.05 -13.58
N TYR A 69 6.09 -8.60 -12.41
CA TYR A 69 7.04 -9.71 -12.33
C TYR A 69 6.45 -11.01 -12.90
N GLU A 70 5.17 -11.29 -12.64
CA GLU A 70 4.50 -12.45 -13.21
C GLU A 70 4.41 -12.35 -14.74
N MET A 71 4.04 -11.19 -15.28
CA MET A 71 4.04 -10.96 -16.74
C MET A 71 5.44 -11.13 -17.34
N LYS A 72 6.49 -10.64 -16.68
CA LYS A 72 7.87 -10.82 -17.14
C LYS A 72 8.28 -12.30 -17.17
N LYS A 73 7.91 -13.08 -16.14
CA LYS A 73 8.16 -14.54 -16.12
C LYS A 73 7.42 -15.24 -17.26
N GLN A 74 6.15 -14.89 -17.49
CA GLN A 74 5.34 -15.45 -18.57
C GLN A 74 5.97 -15.15 -19.94
N SER A 75 6.41 -13.92 -20.18
CA SER A 75 7.08 -13.54 -21.43
C SER A 75 8.33 -14.39 -21.71
N ILE A 76 9.18 -14.61 -20.70
CA ILE A 76 10.40 -15.42 -20.84
C ILE A 76 10.04 -16.90 -21.10
N LEU A 77 8.98 -17.42 -20.47
CA LEU A 77 8.49 -18.77 -20.72
C LEU A 77 7.98 -18.93 -22.16
N LEU A 78 7.19 -17.97 -22.65
CA LEU A 78 6.71 -17.94 -24.03
C LEU A 78 7.86 -17.93 -25.04
N GLU A 79 8.88 -17.10 -24.81
CA GLU A 79 10.07 -17.02 -25.67
C GLU A 79 10.84 -18.35 -25.71
N LYS A 80 10.99 -19.02 -24.56
CA LYS A 80 11.61 -20.35 -24.47
C LYS A 80 10.80 -21.44 -25.19
N ILE A 81 9.47 -21.38 -25.13
CA ILE A 81 8.61 -22.32 -25.86
C ILE A 81 8.76 -22.09 -27.36
N TYR A 82 8.63 -20.83 -27.81
CA TYR A 82 8.71 -20.48 -29.23
C TYR A 82 10.06 -20.86 -29.86
N SER A 83 11.17 -20.56 -29.17
CA SER A 83 12.54 -20.90 -29.62
C SER A 83 12.86 -22.40 -29.61
N LYS A 84 12.11 -23.20 -28.84
CA LYS A 84 12.23 -24.66 -28.84
C LYS A 84 11.41 -25.30 -29.97
N ASP A 85 10.31 -24.68 -30.38
CA ASP A 85 9.42 -25.15 -31.45
C ASP A 85 9.91 -24.79 -32.87
N THR A 86 10.76 -23.74 -32.98
CA THR A 86 11.38 -23.31 -34.25
C THR A 86 12.75 -23.95 -34.54
N LYS A 87 13.19 -24.94 -33.74
CA LYS A 87 14.35 -25.80 -34.01
C LYS A 87 13.90 -27.22 -34.29
#